data_AF-A0A958Y9M8-F1
#
_entry.id   AF-A0A958Y9M8-F1
#
_cell.length_a   1.000
_cell.length_b   1.000
_cell.length_c   1.000
_cell.angle_alpha   90.00
_cell.angle_beta   90.00
_cell.angle_gamma   90.00
#
_symmetry.space_group_name_H-M   'P 1'
#
loop_
_entity.id
_entity.type
_entity.pdbx_description
1 polymer ?
#
loop_
_entity_poly.entity_id
_entity_poly.type
_entity_poly.pdbx_seq_one_letter_code
_entity_poly.pdbx_strand_id
1 'polypeptide(L)'
;LNAFSSLEFKLKPNADEATAREKIKQILGNPVALKNKIQLNDAIYKMLNTENLAVYLIFTLVLIVALFNIVGSLIMMILDKKKTLNTLFNLGATVKSIQKIFFLQGTLMSIIGGLIGLLIGLVLVLLQKEFGMVPITPSLPYPVSVNLWNLVLVFLTISAFGILASKIASMRISKNLLESAL
;
A
#
# COMPACT_ATOMS: atom_id res chain seq x y z
N LEU A 1 -37.24 42.17 -3.71
CA LEU A 1 -37.36 40.86 -3.02
C LEU A 1 -36.80 39.79 -3.95
N ASN A 2 -35.65 39.20 -3.64
CA ASN A 2 -35.15 37.95 -4.28
C ASN A 2 -34.41 37.18 -3.18
N ALA A 3 -35.13 36.33 -2.45
CA ALA A 3 -34.67 35.76 -1.17
C ALA A 3 -33.98 34.39 -1.32
N PHE A 4 -33.85 33.84 -2.53
CA PHE A 4 -33.32 32.49 -2.75
C PHE A 4 -32.13 32.53 -3.71
N SER A 5 -30.94 32.19 -3.21
CA SER A 5 -29.68 32.21 -3.96
C SER A 5 -29.27 30.84 -4.52
N SER A 6 -29.81 29.74 -3.99
CA SER A 6 -29.53 28.38 -4.45
C SER A 6 -30.69 27.43 -4.15
N LEU A 7 -30.79 26.35 -4.93
CA LEU A 7 -31.74 25.26 -4.74
C LEU A 7 -30.97 23.94 -4.78
N GLU A 8 -31.07 23.14 -3.71
CA GLU A 8 -30.33 21.88 -3.60
C GLU A 8 -31.25 20.68 -3.88
N PHE A 9 -30.80 19.79 -4.75
CA PHE A 9 -31.50 18.55 -5.06
C PHE A 9 -30.72 17.36 -4.52
N LYS A 10 -31.34 16.56 -3.66
CA LYS A 10 -30.78 15.29 -3.18
C LYS A 10 -31.38 14.13 -3.97
N LEU A 11 -30.53 13.44 -4.72
CA LEU A 11 -30.90 12.25 -5.49
C LEU A 11 -31.12 11.04 -4.57
N LYS A 12 -31.98 10.11 -5.00
CA LYS A 12 -32.15 8.81 -4.33
C LYS A 12 -30.88 7.94 -4.52
N PRO A 13 -30.60 6.97 -3.62
CA PRO A 13 -29.32 6.25 -3.57
C PRO A 13 -28.88 5.49 -4.83
N ASN A 14 -29.77 5.27 -5.81
CA ASN A 14 -29.50 4.58 -7.09
C ASN A 14 -29.99 5.37 -8.31
N ALA A 15 -30.24 6.67 -8.17
CA ALA A 15 -30.67 7.49 -9.30
C ALA A 15 -29.47 7.90 -10.15
N ASP A 16 -29.57 7.73 -11.47
CA ASP A 16 -28.56 8.21 -12.41
C ASP A 16 -28.52 9.75 -12.41
N GLU A 17 -27.35 10.29 -12.09
CA GLU A 17 -27.11 11.72 -12.02
C GLU A 17 -27.26 12.39 -13.39
N ALA A 18 -26.85 11.71 -14.47
CA ALA A 18 -26.92 12.27 -15.82
C ALA A 18 -28.38 12.45 -16.25
N THR A 19 -29.19 11.40 -16.14
CA THR A 19 -30.63 11.44 -16.44
C THR A 19 -31.38 12.45 -15.57
N ALA A 20 -31.07 12.52 -14.27
CA ALA A 20 -31.70 13.48 -13.37
C ALA A 20 -31.34 14.93 -13.72
N ARG A 21 -30.08 15.17 -14.09
CA ARG A 21 -29.60 16.49 -14.50
C ARG A 21 -30.31 16.99 -15.76
N GLU A 22 -30.52 16.12 -16.74
CA GLU A 22 -31.27 16.47 -17.96
C GLU A 22 -32.73 16.84 -17.65
N LYS A 23 -33.42 16.05 -16.83
CA LYS A 23 -34.81 16.34 -16.41
C LYS A 23 -34.91 17.66 -15.65
N ILE A 24 -33.98 17.92 -14.74
CA ILE A 24 -33.93 19.17 -13.96
C ILE A 24 -33.66 20.37 -14.90
N LYS A 25 -32.76 20.22 -15.86
CA LYS A 25 -32.45 21.25 -16.86
C LYS A 25 -33.65 21.55 -17.78
N GLN A 26 -34.42 20.53 -18.15
CA GLN A 26 -35.66 20.70 -18.93
C GLN A 26 -36.74 21.47 -18.15
N ILE A 27 -36.84 21.27 -16.84
CA ILE A 27 -37.84 21.94 -15.98
C ILE A 27 -37.44 23.37 -15.62
N LEU A 28 -36.17 23.62 -15.30
CA LEU A 28 -35.68 24.92 -14.81
C LEU A 28 -35.28 25.91 -15.92
N GLY A 29 -35.10 25.43 -17.16
CA GLY A 29 -34.71 26.26 -18.30
C GLY A 29 -33.26 26.77 -18.25
N ASN A 30 -32.91 27.65 -19.21
CA ASN A 30 -31.54 28.10 -19.47
C ASN A 30 -30.89 29.13 -18.51
N PRO A 31 -31.59 29.91 -17.66
CA PRO A 31 -30.92 30.92 -16.84
C PRO A 31 -30.25 30.37 -15.57
N VAL A 32 -30.37 29.06 -15.28
CA VAL A 32 -29.88 28.45 -14.03
C VAL A 32 -28.60 27.66 -14.25
N ALA A 33 -27.52 28.04 -13.56
CA ALA A 33 -26.26 27.30 -13.56
C ALA A 33 -26.37 26.05 -12.67
N LEU A 34 -26.66 24.90 -13.30
CA LEU A 34 -26.73 23.62 -12.62
C LEU A 34 -25.32 23.04 -12.39
N LYS A 35 -24.84 23.07 -11.15
CA LYS A 35 -23.56 22.49 -10.74
C LYS A 35 -23.79 21.26 -9.85
N ASN A 36 -23.02 20.19 -10.04
CA ASN A 36 -22.98 19.10 -9.06
C ASN A 36 -21.97 19.39 -7.94
N LYS A 37 -21.94 18.53 -6.91
CA LYS A 37 -21.00 18.64 -5.78
C LYS A 37 -19.52 18.76 -6.19
N ILE A 38 -19.13 18.05 -7.24
CA ILE A 38 -17.76 18.06 -7.80
C ILE A 38 -17.49 19.42 -8.45
N GLN A 39 -18.36 19.87 -9.35
CA GLN A 39 -18.25 21.15 -10.06
C GLN A 39 -18.35 22.37 -9.14
N LEU A 40 -19.07 22.24 -8.02
CA LEU A 40 -19.14 23.28 -6.99
C LEU A 40 -17.78 23.44 -6.28
N ASN A 41 -17.01 22.36 -6.18
CA ASN A 41 -15.74 22.30 -5.46
C ASN A 41 -14.58 21.83 -6.35
N ASP A 42 -14.57 22.19 -7.64
CA ASP A 42 -13.61 21.69 -8.62
C ASP A 42 -12.14 21.91 -8.19
N ALA A 43 -11.85 23.02 -7.51
CA ALA A 43 -10.52 23.31 -6.98
C ALA A 43 -10.10 22.30 -5.89
N ILE A 44 -11.00 21.96 -4.97
CA ILE A 44 -10.76 20.97 -3.91
C ILE A 44 -10.57 19.58 -4.53
N TYR A 45 -11.41 19.20 -5.50
CA TYR A 45 -11.28 17.90 -6.17
C TYR A 45 -9.99 17.77 -6.99
N LYS A 46 -9.60 18.81 -7.74
CA LYS A 46 -8.32 18.82 -8.48
C LYS A 46 -7.11 18.78 -7.55
N MET A 47 -7.16 19.50 -6.43
CA MET A 47 -6.12 19.46 -5.40
C MET A 47 -6.01 18.05 -4.79
N LEU A 48 -7.11 17.47 -4.32
CA LEU A 48 -7.12 16.13 -3.72
C LEU A 48 -6.64 15.05 -4.71
N ASN A 49 -7.03 15.12 -5.98
CA ASN A 49 -6.58 14.15 -6.97
C ASN A 49 -5.07 14.26 -7.24
N THR A 50 -4.54 15.48 -7.26
CA THR A 50 -3.09 15.73 -7.43
C THR A 50 -2.30 15.27 -6.20
N GLU A 51 -2.82 15.51 -5.00
CA GLU A 51 -2.23 15.05 -3.74
C GLU A 51 -2.21 13.53 -3.64
N ASN A 52 -3.32 12.86 -3.97
CA ASN A 52 -3.39 11.41 -4.01
C ASN A 52 -2.38 10.80 -5.00
N LEU A 53 -2.15 11.44 -6.16
CA LEU A 53 -1.12 11.01 -7.09
C LEU A 53 0.28 11.12 -6.48
N ALA A 54 0.60 12.23 -5.81
CA ALA A 54 1.88 12.40 -5.15
C ALA A 54 2.11 11.36 -4.04
N VAL A 55 1.09 11.12 -3.20
CA VAL A 55 1.13 10.09 -2.15
C VAL A 55 1.31 8.69 -2.75
N TYR A 56 0.62 8.38 -3.85
CA TYR A 56 0.76 7.11 -4.55
C TYR A 56 2.19 6.90 -5.10
N LEU A 57 2.79 7.93 -5.69
CA LEU A 57 4.17 7.87 -6.19
C LEU A 57 5.19 7.64 -5.06
N ILE A 58 5.06 8.38 -3.95
CA ILE A 58 5.92 8.21 -2.76
C ILE A 58 5.77 6.79 -2.20
N PHE A 59 4.54 6.30 -2.07
CA PHE A 59 4.28 4.95 -1.55
C PHE A 59 4.91 3.87 -2.44
N THR A 60 4.79 4.02 -3.76
CA THR A 60 5.42 3.11 -4.73
C THR A 60 6.95 3.12 -4.60
N LEU A 61 7.56 4.30 -4.45
CA LEU A 61 9.01 4.42 -4.24
C LEU A 61 9.47 3.72 -2.96
N VAL A 62 8.77 3.95 -1.84
CA VAL A 62 9.06 3.29 -0.56
C VAL A 62 8.94 1.77 -0.68
N LEU A 63 7.92 1.27 -1.38
CA LEU A 63 7.75 -0.16 -1.62
C LEU A 63 8.94 -0.74 -2.39
N ILE A 64 9.40 -0.06 -3.44
CA ILE A 64 10.57 -0.48 -4.23
C ILE A 64 11.83 -0.54 -3.34
N VAL A 65 12.08 0.50 -2.54
CA VAL A 65 13.24 0.54 -1.62
C VAL A 65 13.17 -0.59 -0.60
N ALA A 66 11.99 -0.89 -0.06
CA ALA A 66 11.79 -1.99 0.89
C ALA A 66 12.11 -3.35 0.26
N LEU A 67 11.67 -3.60 -0.99
CA LEU A 67 11.98 -4.82 -1.71
C LEU A 67 13.49 -4.99 -1.93
N PHE A 68 14.17 -3.93 -2.37
CA PHE A 68 15.62 -3.97 -2.55
C PHE A 68 16.36 -4.24 -1.24
N ASN A 69 15.91 -3.69 -0.12
CA ASN A 69 16.53 -3.94 1.19
C ASN A 69 16.40 -5.40 1.62
N ILE A 70 15.24 -6.03 1.42
CA ILE A 70 15.06 -7.45 1.75
C ILE A 70 15.98 -8.32 0.90
N VAL A 71 16.00 -8.09 -0.42
CA VAL A 71 16.85 -8.84 -1.35
C VAL A 71 18.33 -8.63 -1.01
N GLY A 72 18.75 -7.38 -0.79
CA GLY A 72 20.12 -7.03 -0.43
C GLY A 72 20.58 -7.66 0.88
N SER A 73 19.73 -7.63 1.92
CA SER A 73 20.02 -8.24 3.21
C SER A 73 20.20 -9.76 3.10
N LEU A 74 19.31 -10.44 2.37
CA LEU A 74 19.42 -11.89 2.14
C LEU A 74 20.68 -12.26 1.35
N ILE A 75 21.01 -11.49 0.31
CA ILE A 75 22.21 -11.73 -0.49
C ILE A 75 23.47 -11.52 0.35
N MET A 76 23.54 -10.44 1.12
CA MET A 76 24.68 -10.17 2.00
C MET A 76 24.85 -11.30 3.00
N MET A 77 23.76 -11.78 3.60
CA MET A 77 23.81 -12.91 4.52
C MET A 77 24.30 -14.21 3.87
N ILE A 78 23.89 -14.48 2.62
CA ILE A 78 24.39 -15.64 1.86
C ILE A 78 25.91 -15.52 1.67
N LEU A 79 26.41 -14.32 1.34
CA LEU A 79 27.84 -14.08 1.16
C LEU A 79 28.63 -14.21 2.47
N ASP A 80 28.10 -13.68 3.58
CA ASP A 80 28.72 -13.82 4.91
C ASP A 80 28.80 -15.27 5.36
N LYS A 81 27.79 -16.08 5.02
CA LYS A 81 27.74 -17.52 5.33
C LYS A 81 28.43 -18.40 4.29
N LYS A 82 29.03 -17.84 3.22
CA LYS A 82 29.60 -18.59 2.07
C LYS A 82 30.48 -19.77 2.49
N LYS A 83 31.40 -19.56 3.45
CA LYS A 83 32.29 -20.63 3.95
C LYS A 83 31.50 -21.81 4.53
N THR A 84 30.49 -21.53 5.35
CA THR A 84 29.61 -22.55 5.94
C THR A 84 28.79 -23.27 4.87
N LEU A 85 28.33 -22.56 3.83
CA LEU A 85 27.61 -23.17 2.72
C LEU A 85 28.49 -24.14 1.93
N ASN A 86 29.77 -23.81 1.76
CA ASN A 86 30.75 -24.70 1.11
C ASN A 86 31.00 -25.96 1.94
N THR A 87 31.13 -25.84 3.27
CA THR A 87 31.22 -27.00 4.14
C THR A 87 29.97 -27.89 4.01
N LEU A 88 28.77 -27.30 4.01
CA LEU A 88 27.53 -28.04 3.83
C LEU A 88 27.49 -28.77 2.47
N PHE A 89 27.91 -28.08 1.41
CA PHE A 89 27.96 -28.64 0.06
C PHE A 89 28.94 -29.81 -0.03
N ASN A 90 30.13 -29.69 0.57
CA ASN A 90 31.13 -30.75 0.63
C ASN A 90 30.69 -31.95 1.48
N LEU A 91 29.80 -31.72 2.46
CA LEU A 91 29.14 -32.78 3.23
C LEU A 91 27.98 -33.47 2.47
N GLY A 92 27.71 -33.06 1.22
CA GLY A 92 26.69 -33.66 0.35
C GLY A 92 25.37 -32.91 0.28
N ALA A 93 25.27 -31.70 0.86
CA ALA A 93 24.06 -30.89 0.72
C ALA A 93 23.88 -30.41 -0.72
N THR A 94 22.69 -30.63 -1.31
CA THR A 94 22.41 -30.13 -2.66
C THR A 94 22.19 -28.62 -2.66
N VAL A 95 22.50 -27.96 -3.78
CA VAL A 95 22.22 -26.52 -3.98
C VAL A 95 20.74 -26.20 -3.73
N LYS A 96 19.83 -27.07 -4.14
CA LYS A 96 18.39 -26.90 -3.90
C LYS A 96 18.04 -26.90 -2.41
N SER A 97 18.69 -27.74 -1.61
CA SER A 97 18.51 -27.76 -0.16
C SER A 97 18.96 -26.44 0.47
N ILE A 98 20.10 -25.91 0.04
CA ILE A 98 20.62 -24.62 0.52
C ILE A 98 19.69 -23.48 0.10
N GLN A 99 19.24 -23.45 -1.16
CA GLN A 99 18.27 -22.47 -1.66
C GLN A 99 16.98 -22.47 -0.82
N LYS A 100 16.47 -23.65 -0.46
CA LYS A 100 15.25 -23.80 0.35
C LYS A 100 15.40 -23.20 1.76
N ILE A 101 16.59 -23.31 2.37
CA ILE A 101 16.86 -22.71 3.69
C ILE A 101 16.73 -21.19 3.63
N PHE A 102 17.40 -20.55 2.66
CA PHE A 102 17.34 -19.09 2.52
C PHE A 102 15.98 -18.59 2.04
N PHE A 103 15.27 -19.38 1.22
CA PHE A 103 13.90 -19.09 0.84
C PHE A 103 12.95 -19.09 2.06
N LEU A 104 13.07 -20.11 2.92
CA LEU A 104 12.28 -20.19 4.15
C LEU A 104 12.63 -19.03 5.09
N GLN A 105 13.91 -18.71 5.22
CA GLN A 105 14.37 -17.62 6.06
C GLN A 105 13.84 -16.26 5.61
N GLY A 106 13.92 -15.94 4.31
CA GLY A 106 13.38 -14.68 3.79
C GLY A 106 11.86 -14.59 3.89
N THR A 107 11.17 -15.72 3.71
CA THR A 107 9.72 -15.81 3.91
C THR A 107 9.34 -15.56 5.37
N LEU A 108 10.03 -16.20 6.32
CA LEU A 108 9.84 -15.98 7.76
C LEU A 108 10.11 -14.53 8.16
N MET A 109 11.19 -13.93 7.65
CA MET A 109 11.52 -12.54 7.90
C MET A 109 10.41 -11.59 7.42
N SER A 110 9.81 -11.89 6.27
CA SER A 110 8.71 -11.09 5.71
C SER A 110 7.41 -11.25 6.50
N ILE A 111 7.08 -12.47 6.93
CA ILE A 111 5.87 -12.74 7.72
C ILE A 111 5.98 -12.09 9.10
N ILE A 112 7.09 -12.30 9.81
CA ILE A 112 7.31 -11.74 11.15
C ILE A 112 7.39 -10.22 11.07
N GLY A 113 8.15 -9.68 10.12
CA GLY A 113 8.22 -8.23 9.90
C GLY A 113 6.86 -7.63 9.54
N GLY A 114 6.06 -8.31 8.72
CA GLY A 114 4.70 -7.92 8.36
C GLY A 114 3.76 -7.91 9.57
N LEU A 115 3.81 -8.93 10.43
CA LEU A 115 3.01 -8.99 11.66
C LEU A 115 3.38 -7.85 12.63
N ILE A 116 4.67 -7.63 12.86
CA ILE A 116 5.15 -6.55 13.73
C ILE A 116 4.74 -5.19 13.15
N GLY A 117 4.93 -4.99 11.85
CA GLY A 117 4.53 -3.76 11.16
C GLY A 117 3.02 -3.49 11.24
N LEU A 118 2.19 -4.53 11.07
CA LEU A 118 0.74 -4.42 11.21
C LEU A 118 0.32 -4.08 12.64
N LEU A 119 0.94 -4.69 13.64
CA LEU A 119 0.68 -4.38 15.04
C LEU A 119 1.02 -2.91 15.33
N ILE A 120 2.19 -2.45 14.90
CA ILE A 120 2.60 -1.04 15.06
C ILE A 120 1.61 -0.11 14.34
N GLY A 121 1.25 -0.42 13.09
CA GLY A 121 0.28 0.37 12.32
C GLY A 121 -1.09 0.43 12.98
N LEU A 122 -1.57 -0.69 13.53
CA LEU A 122 -2.84 -0.76 14.25
C LEU A 122 -2.81 0.09 15.53
N VAL A 123 -1.72 0.02 16.31
CA VAL A 123 -1.53 0.88 17.50
C VAL A 123 -1.55 2.36 17.10
N LEU A 124 -0.85 2.74 16.03
CA LEU A 124 -0.85 4.12 15.55
C LEU A 124 -2.25 4.60 15.14
N VAL A 125 -3.05 3.77 14.45
CA VAL A 125 -4.42 4.13 14.07
C VAL A 125 -5.33 4.26 15.30
N LEU A 126 -5.16 3.39 16.30
CA LEU A 126 -5.91 3.51 17.56
C LEU A 126 -5.54 4.79 18.31
N LEU A 127 -4.26 5.13 18.39
CA LEU A 127 -3.80 6.39 18.98
C LEU A 127 -4.35 7.61 18.22
N GLN A 128 -4.36 7.57 16.89
CA GLN A 128 -4.96 8.64 16.07
C GLN A 128 -6.47 8.77 16.33
N LYS A 129 -7.17 7.66 16.56
CA LYS A 129 -8.62 7.67 16.85
C LYS A 129 -8.93 8.31 18.20
N GLU A 130 -8.14 8.00 19.24
CA GLU A 130 -8.36 8.51 20.59
C GLU A 130 -7.86 9.95 20.78
N PHE A 131 -6.68 10.27 20.23
CA PHE A 131 -6.01 11.57 20.47
C PHE A 131 -6.19 12.57 19.33
N GLY A 132 -6.63 12.16 18.14
CA GLY A 132 -6.83 13.06 17.00
C GLY A 132 -5.56 13.80 16.57
N MET A 133 -4.39 13.16 16.66
CA MET A 133 -3.07 13.81 16.52
C MET A 133 -2.88 14.53 15.18
N VAL A 134 -3.44 13.98 14.10
CA VAL A 134 -3.41 14.58 12.75
C VAL A 134 -4.76 15.23 12.41
N PRO A 135 -4.88 16.57 12.53
CA PRO A 135 -6.08 17.31 12.13
C PRO A 135 -6.14 17.69 10.65
N ILE A 136 -7.36 17.72 10.07
CA ILE A 136 -7.64 18.35 8.76
C ILE A 136 -7.75 19.86 8.93
N THR A 137 -8.41 20.29 10.01
CA THR A 137 -8.50 21.69 10.45
C THR A 137 -8.29 21.74 11.96
N PRO A 138 -7.95 22.89 12.56
CA PRO A 138 -7.72 23.00 14.02
C PRO A 138 -8.85 22.47 14.90
N SER A 139 -10.06 22.33 14.35
CA SER A 139 -11.26 21.83 15.01
C SER A 139 -11.73 20.44 14.57
N LEU A 140 -11.12 19.82 13.54
CA LEU A 140 -11.56 18.54 13.00
C LEU A 140 -10.40 17.55 12.78
N PRO A 141 -10.29 16.48 13.60
CA PRO A 141 -9.30 15.42 13.40
C PRO A 141 -9.57 14.61 12.12
N TYR A 142 -8.53 14.10 11.46
CA TYR A 142 -8.68 13.25 10.28
C TYR A 142 -9.38 11.94 10.67
N PRO A 143 -10.53 11.60 10.06
CA PRO A 143 -11.28 10.42 10.44
C PRO A 143 -10.56 9.15 10.01
N VAL A 144 -10.27 8.27 10.96
CA VAL A 144 -9.66 6.96 10.70
C VAL A 144 -10.65 5.84 11.04
N SER A 145 -10.76 4.87 10.13
CA SER A 145 -11.59 3.67 10.31
C SER A 145 -10.73 2.42 10.17
N VAL A 146 -10.68 1.59 11.22
CA VAL A 146 -10.02 0.28 11.15
C VAL A 146 -10.96 -0.70 10.47
N ASN A 147 -10.55 -1.20 9.31
CA ASN A 147 -11.27 -2.26 8.61
C ASN A 147 -10.43 -3.53 8.60
N LEU A 148 -10.99 -4.64 9.12
CA LEU A 148 -10.30 -5.92 9.22
C LEU A 148 -9.86 -6.45 7.85
N TRP A 149 -10.67 -6.23 6.81
CA TRP A 149 -10.34 -6.64 5.44
C TRP A 149 -9.10 -5.94 4.90
N ASN A 150 -8.92 -4.67 5.23
CA ASN A 150 -7.73 -3.93 4.83
C ASN A 150 -6.47 -4.48 5.50
N LEU A 151 -6.57 -4.89 6.78
CA LEU A 151 -5.44 -5.51 7.49
C LEU A 151 -5.05 -6.84 6.85
N VAL A 152 -6.03 -7.68 6.51
CA VAL A 152 -5.78 -8.96 5.81
C VAL A 152 -5.17 -8.72 4.44
N LEU A 153 -5.68 -7.75 3.68
CA LEU A 153 -5.16 -7.41 2.36
C LEU A 153 -3.70 -6.94 2.44
N VAL A 154 -3.37 -6.04 3.37
CA VAL A 154 -1.99 -5.56 3.58
C VAL A 154 -1.06 -6.69 4.01
N PHE A 155 -1.52 -7.58 4.90
CA PHE A 155 -0.72 -8.74 5.30
C PHE A 155 -0.40 -9.66 4.11
N LEU A 156 -1.41 -9.93 3.26
CA LEU A 156 -1.25 -10.77 2.09
C LEU A 156 -0.33 -10.13 1.05
N THR A 157 -0.44 -8.83 0.80
CA THR A 157 0.44 -8.14 -0.16
C THR A 157 1.89 -8.14 0.32
N ILE A 158 2.15 -7.81 1.58
CA ILE A 158 3.51 -7.86 2.16
C ILE A 158 4.07 -9.28 2.08
N SER A 159 3.28 -10.28 2.44
CA SER A 159 3.70 -11.69 2.38
C SER A 159 4.01 -12.13 0.95
N ALA A 160 3.17 -11.78 -0.02
CA ALA A 160 3.39 -12.11 -1.43
C ALA A 160 4.68 -11.47 -1.96
N PHE A 161 4.87 -10.17 -1.71
CA PHE A 161 6.08 -9.45 -2.10
C PHE A 161 7.33 -9.98 -1.42
N GLY A 162 7.26 -10.32 -0.14
CA GLY A 162 8.35 -10.92 0.62
C GLY A 162 8.75 -12.31 0.11
N ILE A 163 7.76 -13.14 -0.23
CA ILE A 163 8.00 -14.47 -0.85
C ILE A 163 8.66 -14.31 -2.21
N LEU A 164 8.22 -13.34 -3.04
CA LEU A 164 8.83 -13.06 -4.34
C LEU A 164 10.29 -12.60 -4.18
N ALA A 165 10.54 -11.65 -3.28
CA ALA A 165 11.88 -11.16 -2.96
C ALA A 165 12.80 -12.29 -2.47
N SER A 166 12.30 -13.13 -1.56
CA SER A 166 13.04 -14.27 -1.02
C SER A 166 13.34 -15.33 -2.09
N LYS A 167 12.39 -15.58 -3.00
CA LYS A 167 12.60 -16.46 -4.15
C LYS A 167 13.72 -15.95 -5.04
N ILE A 168 13.68 -14.67 -5.42
CA ILE A 168 14.71 -14.00 -6.23
C ILE A 168 16.08 -14.10 -5.56
N ALA A 169 16.17 -13.81 -4.25
CA ALA A 169 17.42 -13.87 -3.51
C ALA A 169 17.98 -15.31 -3.43
N SER A 170 17.11 -16.29 -3.12
CA SER A 170 17.53 -17.70 -3.03
C SER A 170 18.03 -18.27 -4.35
N MET A 171 17.44 -17.88 -5.48
CA MET A 171 17.87 -18.30 -6.82
C MET A 171 19.29 -17.83 -7.18
N ARG A 172 19.79 -16.79 -6.51
CA ARG A 172 21.16 -16.31 -6.72
C ARG A 172 22.21 -17.32 -6.26
N ILE A 173 21.87 -18.27 -5.38
CA ILE A 173 22.77 -19.34 -4.93
C ILE A 173 22.99 -20.32 -6.09
N SER A 174 24.17 -20.29 -6.71
CA SER A 174 24.57 -21.17 -7.81
C SER A 174 25.80 -22.01 -7.44
N LYS A 175 26.03 -23.11 -8.17
CA LYS A 175 27.24 -23.95 -7.99
C LYS A 175 28.53 -23.13 -8.09
N ASN A 176 28.58 -22.19 -9.04
CA ASN A 176 29.74 -21.31 -9.24
C ASN A 176 30.02 -20.42 -8.02
N LEU A 177 28.99 -19.99 -7.27
CA LEU A 177 29.20 -19.27 -6.02
C LEU A 177 29.82 -20.15 -4.95
N LEU A 178 29.52 -21.44 -4.93
CA LEU A 178 30.06 -22.37 -3.95
C LEU A 178 31.48 -22.83 -4.33
N GLU A 179 31.74 -23.06 -5.62
CA GLU A 179 33.02 -23.55 -6.15
C GLU A 179 34.11 -22.46 -6.25
N SER A 180 33.75 -21.18 -6.39
CA SER A 180 34.68 -20.03 -6.50
C SER A 180 35.47 -19.67 -5.22
N ALA A 181 35.61 -20.59 -4.28
CA ALA A 181 36.42 -20.41 -3.06
C ALA A 181 37.45 -21.53 -2.85
N LEU A 182 37.63 -22.41 -3.84
CA LEU A 182 38.86 -23.17 -4.05
C LEU A 182 39.87 -22.30 -4.79
#